data_AF-A0A3D3QB25-F1
#
_entry.id   AF-A0A3D3QB25-F1
#
_cell.length_a   1.000
_cell.length_b   1.000
_cell.length_c   1.000
_cell.angle_alpha   90.00
_cell.angle_beta   90.00
_cell.angle_gamma   90.00
#
_symmetry.space_group_name_H-M   'P 1'
#
loop_
_entity.id
_entity.type
_entity.pdbx_description
1 polymer ?
#
loop_
_entity_poly.entity_id
_entity_poly.type
_entity_poly.pdbx_seq_one_letter_code
_entity_poly.pdbx_strand_id
1 'polypeptide(L)'
;AGGILHAEGSGGQLGDQVWALLAAVRAFQAGLGARWLETAEQLAAHLEEAYADHDFGGYFDRAAGEALGRLEDRLKPIGENSVAALALFELGTLAGGEHLEHGRRALESVAMLPARYGLMAAGWARAYDRYLGDPVKVTTGNADLVRAALLLKPYAVIEPSTDQRAIVCLGTLCLAPVGDREGLTRALTEQPVLRTIDLP
;
A
#
# COMPACT_ATOMS: atom_id res chain seq x y z
N ALA A 1 -19.72 13.70 0.55
CA ALA A 1 -19.73 12.27 0.17
C ALA A 1 -18.40 11.99 -0.50
N GLY A 2 -17.49 11.33 0.22
CA GLY A 2 -16.25 10.79 -0.35
C GLY A 2 -16.48 9.37 -0.89
N GLY A 3 -15.44 8.78 -1.49
CA GLY A 3 -15.47 7.41 -2.00
C GLY A 3 -15.94 7.25 -3.45
N ILE A 4 -15.87 6.00 -3.93
CA ILE A 4 -16.33 5.59 -5.26
C ILE A 4 -17.74 5.04 -5.17
N LEU A 5 -18.63 5.49 -6.05
CA LEU A 5 -19.98 4.95 -6.17
C LEU A 5 -19.93 3.65 -6.99
N HIS A 6 -20.67 2.63 -6.54
CA HIS A 6 -20.80 1.38 -7.28
C HIS A 6 -21.66 1.55 -8.54
N ALA A 7 -22.79 2.24 -8.38
CA ALA A 7 -23.72 2.64 -9.43
C ALA A 7 -24.46 3.91 -9.01
N GLU A 8 -25.11 4.59 -9.95
CA GLU A 8 -25.90 5.79 -9.65
C GLU A 8 -26.97 5.49 -8.57
N GLY A 9 -26.98 6.27 -7.50
CA GLY A 9 -27.89 6.07 -6.36
C GLY A 9 -27.60 4.86 -5.47
N SER A 10 -26.52 4.11 -5.72
CA SER A 10 -26.10 2.96 -4.92
C SER A 10 -24.81 3.29 -4.16
N GLY A 11 -24.78 3.01 -2.85
CA GLY A 11 -23.58 3.17 -2.04
C GLY A 11 -22.39 2.37 -2.60
N GLY A 12 -21.17 2.82 -2.32
CA GLY A 12 -19.95 2.10 -2.70
C GLY A 12 -19.85 0.73 -2.02
N GLN A 13 -19.24 -0.23 -2.71
CA GLN A 13 -18.80 -1.49 -2.10
C GLN A 13 -17.33 -1.39 -1.72
N LEU A 14 -16.88 -2.19 -0.73
CA LEU A 14 -15.47 -2.21 -0.32
C LEU A 14 -14.54 -2.47 -1.51
N GLY A 15 -14.92 -3.38 -2.40
CA GLY A 15 -14.16 -3.72 -3.61
C GLY A 15 -13.85 -2.50 -4.46
N ASP A 16 -14.83 -1.65 -4.73
CA ASP A 16 -14.65 -0.43 -5.52
C ASP A 16 -13.67 0.52 -4.83
N GLN A 17 -13.77 0.67 -3.51
CA GLN A 17 -12.90 1.55 -2.74
C GLN A 17 -11.45 1.09 -2.77
N VAL A 18 -11.18 -0.18 -2.45
CA VAL A 18 -9.81 -0.68 -2.28
C VAL A 18 -9.07 -0.78 -3.61
N TRP A 19 -9.77 -1.15 -4.69
CA TRP A 19 -9.18 -1.16 -6.02
C TRP A 19 -8.93 0.25 -6.55
N ALA A 20 -9.84 1.20 -6.29
CA ALA A 20 -9.60 2.60 -6.63
C ALA A 20 -8.45 3.20 -5.83
N LEU A 21 -8.32 2.86 -4.54
CA LEU A 21 -7.19 3.28 -3.71
C LEU A 21 -5.87 2.77 -4.30
N LEU A 22 -5.77 1.47 -4.59
CA LEU A 22 -4.57 0.89 -5.21
C LEU A 22 -4.27 1.53 -6.57
N ALA A 23 -5.30 1.76 -7.38
CA ALA A 23 -5.16 2.40 -8.68
C ALA A 23 -4.66 3.85 -8.55
N ALA A 24 -5.19 4.63 -7.60
CA ALA A 24 -4.75 5.99 -7.34
C ALA A 24 -3.28 6.04 -6.90
N VAL A 25 -2.90 5.18 -5.95
CA VAL A 25 -1.50 5.04 -5.50
C VAL A 25 -0.58 4.71 -6.69
N ARG A 26 -0.97 3.79 -7.57
CA ARG A 26 -0.16 3.41 -8.74
C ARG A 26 -0.17 4.45 -9.86
N ALA A 27 -1.26 5.19 -10.03
CA ALA A 27 -1.33 6.32 -10.95
C ALA A 27 -0.35 7.41 -10.54
N PHE A 28 -0.23 7.69 -9.24
CA PHE A 28 0.82 8.56 -8.72
C PHE A 28 2.21 8.01 -9.04
N GLN A 29 2.51 6.75 -8.68
CA GLN A 29 3.83 6.14 -8.95
C GLN A 29 4.20 6.10 -10.45
N ALA A 30 3.20 6.04 -11.34
CA ALA A 30 3.38 6.11 -12.79
C ALA A 30 3.63 7.54 -13.32
N GLY A 31 3.67 8.55 -12.46
CA GLY A 31 3.93 9.95 -12.83
C GLY A 31 2.72 10.70 -13.38
N LEU A 32 1.49 10.25 -13.15
CA LEU A 32 0.28 10.88 -13.69
C LEU A 32 -0.17 12.16 -12.93
N GLY A 33 0.66 12.66 -12.00
CA GLY A 33 0.47 13.91 -11.26
C GLY A 33 0.15 13.73 -9.77
N ALA A 34 0.51 14.74 -8.98
CA ALA A 34 0.39 14.73 -7.51
C ALA A 34 -1.05 14.54 -7.00
N ARG A 35 -2.05 14.99 -7.77
CA ARG A 35 -3.49 14.80 -7.45
C ARG A 35 -3.87 13.36 -7.15
N TRP A 36 -3.16 12.38 -7.70
CA TRP A 36 -3.45 10.96 -7.47
C TRP A 36 -3.03 10.50 -6.08
N LEU A 37 -1.98 11.11 -5.51
CA LEU A 37 -1.62 10.88 -4.11
C LEU A 37 -2.67 11.48 -3.18
N GLU A 38 -3.12 12.70 -3.44
CA GLU A 38 -4.23 13.34 -2.69
C GLU A 38 -5.52 12.50 -2.78
N THR A 39 -5.82 11.95 -3.96
CA THR A 39 -6.96 11.05 -4.16
C THR A 39 -6.81 9.75 -3.35
N ALA A 40 -5.60 9.19 -3.30
CA ALA A 40 -5.31 8.01 -2.50
C ALA A 40 -5.50 8.28 -0.99
N GLU A 41 -5.01 9.42 -0.49
CA GLU A 41 -5.23 9.81 0.91
C GLU A 41 -6.73 9.98 1.24
N GLN A 42 -7.50 10.61 0.35
CA GLN A 42 -8.95 10.76 0.51
C GLN A 42 -9.68 9.41 0.52
N LEU A 43 -9.30 8.48 -0.35
CA LEU A 43 -9.86 7.13 -0.38
C LEU A 43 -9.48 6.32 0.87
N ALA A 44 -8.25 6.44 1.35
CA ALA A 44 -7.81 5.81 2.58
C ALA A 44 -8.59 6.34 3.80
N ALA A 45 -8.78 7.67 3.90
CA ALA A 45 -9.59 8.27 4.94
C ALA A 45 -11.06 7.79 4.88
N HIS A 46 -11.62 7.66 3.67
CA HIS A 46 -12.97 7.14 3.50
C HIS A 46 -13.11 5.67 3.92
N LEU A 47 -12.11 4.83 3.65
CA LEU A 47 -12.08 3.45 4.13
C LEU A 47 -12.14 3.39 5.66
N GLU A 48 -11.33 4.20 6.34
CA GLU A 48 -11.32 4.29 7.80
C GLU A 48 -12.66 4.77 8.37
N GLU A 49 -13.26 5.80 7.77
CA GLU A 49 -14.51 6.38 8.26
C GLU A 49 -15.70 5.44 8.04
N ALA A 50 -15.80 4.81 6.87
CA ALA A 50 -17.03 4.15 6.44
C ALA A 50 -17.00 2.62 6.59
N TYR A 51 -15.83 1.98 6.49
CA TYR A 51 -15.73 0.51 6.39
C TYR A 51 -14.94 -0.14 7.53
N ALA A 52 -14.15 0.61 8.30
CA ALA A 52 -13.28 0.02 9.30
C ALA A 52 -14.03 -0.69 10.43
N ASP A 53 -13.46 -1.80 10.87
CA ASP A 53 -13.72 -2.39 12.17
C ASP A 53 -12.67 -1.86 13.15
N HIS A 54 -13.03 -0.85 13.94
CA HIS A 54 -12.10 -0.25 14.89
C HIS A 54 -11.70 -1.19 16.03
N ASP A 55 -12.52 -2.20 16.36
CA ASP A 55 -12.28 -3.13 17.45
C ASP A 55 -11.32 -4.26 17.03
N PHE A 56 -11.55 -4.84 15.85
CA PHE A 56 -10.81 -6.03 15.39
C PHE A 56 -9.96 -5.80 14.13
N GLY A 57 -9.92 -4.58 13.61
CA GLY A 57 -9.14 -4.20 12.43
C GLY A 57 -9.73 -4.71 11.11
N GLY A 58 -9.21 -4.18 10.01
CA GLY A 58 -9.70 -4.47 8.67
C GLY A 58 -11.04 -3.80 8.36
N TYR A 59 -11.57 -4.15 7.20
CA TYR A 59 -12.69 -3.46 6.58
C TYR A 59 -13.82 -4.43 6.26
N PHE A 60 -15.03 -3.96 6.53
CA PHE A 60 -16.27 -4.61 6.16
C PHE A 60 -16.56 -4.44 4.67
N ASP A 61 -17.28 -5.40 4.08
CA ASP A 61 -17.68 -5.42 2.68
C ASP A 61 -18.61 -4.26 2.27
N ARG A 62 -19.35 -3.69 3.25
CA ARG A 62 -20.26 -2.55 3.09
C ARG A 62 -20.02 -1.47 4.14
N ALA A 63 -20.34 -0.23 3.77
CA ALA A 63 -20.27 0.90 4.67
C ALA A 63 -21.20 0.75 5.88
N ALA A 64 -20.85 1.40 6.99
CA ALA A 64 -21.73 1.54 8.15
C ALA A 64 -23.02 2.30 7.77
N GLY A 65 -24.18 1.86 8.29
CA GLY A 65 -25.49 2.45 7.99
C GLY A 65 -26.63 1.45 8.07
N GLU A 66 -27.85 1.90 7.75
CA GLU A 66 -29.06 1.07 7.82
C GLU A 66 -28.93 -0.22 6.99
N ALA A 67 -29.34 -1.34 7.60
CA ALA A 67 -29.33 -2.66 6.98
C ALA A 67 -30.77 -3.18 6.82
N LEU A 68 -31.02 -3.89 5.73
CA LEU A 68 -32.29 -4.55 5.45
C LEU A 68 -32.16 -6.05 5.76
N GLY A 69 -32.84 -6.52 6.82
CA GLY A 69 -33.00 -7.94 7.11
C GLY A 69 -31.67 -8.70 7.28
N ARG A 70 -31.51 -9.86 6.62
CA ARG A 70 -30.32 -10.74 6.75
C ARG A 70 -29.00 -10.16 6.21
N LEU A 71 -28.99 -8.93 5.71
CA LEU A 71 -27.79 -8.18 5.28
C LEU A 71 -27.22 -7.28 6.39
N GLU A 72 -27.61 -7.54 7.65
CA GLU A 72 -27.10 -6.83 8.83
C GLU A 72 -25.67 -7.27 9.19
N ASP A 73 -25.35 -8.55 8.96
CA ASP A 73 -24.01 -9.09 9.23
C ASP A 73 -23.03 -8.66 8.15
N ARG A 74 -22.20 -7.68 8.50
CA ARG A 74 -21.08 -7.25 7.67
C ARG A 74 -19.95 -8.28 7.72
N LEU A 75 -19.34 -8.57 6.59
CA LEU A 75 -18.28 -9.55 6.46
C LEU A 75 -16.94 -8.86 6.19
N LYS A 76 -15.84 -9.49 6.61
CA LYS A 76 -14.48 -9.07 6.24
C LYS A 76 -13.95 -9.98 5.14
N PRO A 77 -14.09 -9.58 3.87
CA PRO A 77 -13.68 -10.46 2.79
C PRO A 77 -12.15 -10.44 2.65
N ILE A 78 -11.55 -11.64 2.53
CA ILE A 78 -10.09 -11.82 2.45
C ILE A 78 -9.48 -11.10 1.24
N GLY A 79 -10.17 -11.10 0.09
CA GLY A 79 -9.67 -10.51 -1.14
C GLY A 79 -9.47 -9.01 -1.01
N GLU A 80 -10.51 -8.29 -0.63
CA GLU A 80 -10.52 -6.84 -0.54
C GLU A 80 -9.66 -6.33 0.62
N ASN A 81 -9.64 -7.02 1.77
CA ASN A 81 -8.74 -6.67 2.88
C ASN A 81 -7.27 -6.87 2.48
N SER A 82 -6.95 -7.86 1.65
CA SER A 82 -5.60 -8.04 1.12
C SER A 82 -5.20 -6.93 0.13
N VAL A 83 -6.14 -6.49 -0.71
CA VAL A 83 -5.93 -5.35 -1.62
C VAL A 83 -5.77 -4.04 -0.84
N ALA A 84 -6.60 -3.83 0.19
CA ALA A 84 -6.47 -2.69 1.09
C ALA A 84 -5.08 -2.66 1.74
N ALA A 85 -4.63 -3.79 2.30
CA ALA A 85 -3.30 -3.91 2.90
C ALA A 85 -2.18 -3.53 1.91
N LEU A 86 -2.21 -4.08 0.69
CA LEU A 86 -1.24 -3.73 -0.37
C LEU A 86 -1.23 -2.22 -0.65
N ALA A 87 -2.41 -1.63 -0.85
CA ALA A 87 -2.54 -0.22 -1.20
C ALA A 87 -2.07 0.69 -0.07
N LEU A 88 -2.43 0.36 1.17
CA LEU A 88 -2.03 1.09 2.37
C LEU A 88 -0.53 0.96 2.68
N PHE A 89 0.09 -0.19 2.39
CA PHE A 89 1.54 -0.32 2.48
C PHE A 89 2.27 0.50 1.42
N GLU A 90 1.77 0.54 0.17
CA GLU A 90 2.32 1.41 -0.88
C GLU A 90 2.14 2.90 -0.50
N LEU A 91 0.93 3.30 -0.05
CA LEU A 91 0.64 4.67 0.38
C LEU A 91 1.46 5.09 1.60
N GLY A 92 1.56 4.25 2.62
CA GLY A 92 2.34 4.52 3.83
C GLY A 92 3.85 4.65 3.55
N THR A 93 4.35 3.97 2.52
CA THR A 93 5.75 4.17 2.07
C THR A 93 5.94 5.55 1.43
N LEU A 94 4.92 6.10 0.77
CA LEU A 94 4.96 7.42 0.12
C LEU A 94 4.72 8.57 1.11
N ALA A 95 3.63 8.49 1.86
CA ALA A 95 3.09 9.58 2.68
C ALA A 95 3.35 9.41 4.18
N GLY A 96 3.75 8.22 4.65
CA GLY A 96 3.91 7.94 6.07
C GLY A 96 2.57 7.79 6.80
N GLY A 97 2.51 8.34 8.02
CA GLY A 97 1.30 8.33 8.85
C GLY A 97 0.88 6.94 9.33
N GLU A 98 -0.43 6.78 9.58
CA GLU A 98 -1.02 5.54 10.12
C GLU A 98 -1.29 4.48 9.04
N HIS A 99 -1.03 4.78 7.77
CA HIS A 99 -1.37 3.88 6.66
C HIS A 99 -0.68 2.50 6.77
N LEU A 100 0.58 2.45 7.19
CA LEU A 100 1.28 1.17 7.41
C LEU A 100 0.59 0.32 8.47
N GLU A 101 0.13 0.95 9.55
CA GLU A 101 -0.56 0.29 10.64
C GLU A 101 -1.97 -0.16 10.22
N HIS A 102 -2.71 0.68 9.49
CA HIS A 102 -4.00 0.30 8.91
C HIS A 102 -3.87 -0.89 7.96
N GLY A 103 -2.85 -0.89 7.11
CA GLY A 103 -2.55 -2.02 6.22
C GLY A 103 -2.23 -3.30 6.98
N ARG A 104 -1.45 -3.21 8.07
CA ARG A 104 -1.13 -4.34 8.96
C ARG A 104 -2.41 -4.90 9.59
N ARG A 105 -3.24 -4.03 10.18
CA ARG A 105 -4.52 -4.43 10.81
C ARG A 105 -5.48 -5.06 9.82
N ALA A 106 -5.54 -4.54 8.59
CA ALA A 106 -6.36 -5.14 7.53
C ALA A 106 -5.91 -6.56 7.19
N LEU A 107 -4.60 -6.77 7.06
CA LEU A 107 -4.04 -8.08 6.75
C LEU A 107 -4.24 -9.10 7.89
N GLU A 108 -4.06 -8.66 9.13
CA GLU A 108 -4.22 -9.49 10.33
C GLU A 108 -5.66 -9.90 10.60
N SER A 109 -6.62 -9.02 10.30
CA SER A 109 -8.06 -9.28 10.50
C SER A 109 -8.57 -10.54 9.79
N VAL A 110 -7.87 -10.95 8.71
CA VAL A 110 -8.21 -12.11 7.88
C VAL A 110 -7.15 -13.22 7.93
N ALA A 111 -6.15 -13.14 8.82
CA ALA A 111 -4.98 -14.03 8.84
C ALA A 111 -5.29 -15.51 9.13
N MET A 112 -6.46 -15.83 9.68
CA MET A 112 -6.89 -17.22 9.93
C MET A 112 -7.56 -17.89 8.72
N LEU A 113 -7.85 -17.13 7.66
CA LEU A 113 -8.54 -17.60 6.46
C LEU A 113 -7.63 -18.27 5.40
N PRO A 114 -6.37 -17.86 5.15
CA PRO A 114 -5.56 -18.37 4.04
C PRO A 114 -5.46 -19.89 3.96
N ALA A 115 -5.27 -20.57 5.11
CA ALA A 115 -5.17 -22.03 5.17
C ALA A 115 -6.41 -22.77 4.62
N ARG A 116 -7.58 -22.11 4.63
CA ARG A 116 -8.86 -22.67 4.14
C ARG A 116 -9.14 -22.30 2.68
N TYR A 117 -8.56 -21.20 2.20
CA TYR A 117 -8.85 -20.63 0.87
C TYR A 117 -7.88 -21.11 -0.22
N GLY A 118 -6.73 -21.69 0.15
CA GLY A 118 -5.76 -22.23 -0.80
C GLY A 118 -5.31 -21.18 -1.82
N LEU A 119 -5.41 -21.47 -3.11
CA LEU A 119 -5.03 -20.55 -4.19
C LEU A 119 -5.81 -19.22 -4.14
N MET A 120 -7.04 -19.21 -3.62
CA MET A 120 -7.85 -18.00 -3.50
C MET A 120 -7.28 -17.00 -2.47
N ALA A 121 -6.31 -17.42 -1.64
CA ALA A 121 -5.57 -16.56 -0.73
C ALA A 121 -4.29 -15.95 -1.36
N ALA A 122 -4.07 -16.08 -2.67
CA ALA A 122 -2.88 -15.54 -3.34
C ALA A 122 -2.71 -14.02 -3.13
N GLY A 123 -3.82 -13.26 -3.11
CA GLY A 123 -3.79 -11.83 -2.80
C GLY A 123 -3.25 -11.56 -1.39
N TRP A 124 -3.71 -12.34 -0.41
CA TRP A 124 -3.23 -12.27 0.97
C TRP A 124 -1.75 -12.64 1.07
N ALA A 125 -1.33 -13.73 0.42
CA ALA A 125 0.07 -14.17 0.44
C ALA A 125 1.03 -13.11 -0.12
N ARG A 126 0.63 -12.41 -1.18
CA ARG A 126 1.40 -11.28 -1.74
C ARG A 126 1.45 -10.08 -0.79
N ALA A 127 0.33 -9.74 -0.15
CA ALA A 127 0.30 -8.69 0.85
C ALA A 127 1.19 -9.03 2.07
N TYR A 128 1.20 -10.29 2.48
CA TYR A 128 2.02 -10.80 3.56
C TYR A 128 3.52 -10.83 3.22
N ASP A 129 3.87 -11.31 2.03
CA ASP A 129 5.25 -11.28 1.52
C ASP A 129 5.80 -9.84 1.47
N ARG A 130 4.97 -8.87 1.07
CA ARG A 130 5.29 -7.44 1.14
C ARG A 130 5.47 -6.95 2.58
N TYR A 131 4.58 -7.35 3.49
CA TYR A 131 4.62 -6.96 4.91
C TYR A 131 5.89 -7.45 5.62
N LEU A 132 6.39 -8.63 5.27
CA LEU A 132 7.62 -9.20 5.83
C LEU A 132 8.90 -8.48 5.37
N GLY A 133 8.85 -7.76 4.25
CA GLY A 133 9.98 -7.01 3.72
C GLY A 133 10.07 -5.59 4.25
N ASP A 134 11.28 -5.06 4.37
CA ASP A 134 11.48 -3.64 4.65
C ASP A 134 10.87 -2.78 3.54
N PRO A 135 10.13 -1.70 3.87
CA PRO A 135 9.64 -0.76 2.86
C PRO A 135 10.79 -0.16 2.06
N VAL A 136 10.74 -0.28 0.73
CA VAL A 136 11.71 0.32 -0.18
C VAL A 136 11.02 1.44 -0.95
N LYS A 137 11.50 2.67 -0.82
CA LYS A 137 11.10 3.80 -1.66
C LYS A 137 12.22 4.17 -2.61
N VAL A 138 11.90 4.39 -3.88
CA VAL A 138 12.83 4.89 -4.89
C VAL A 138 12.27 6.16 -5.50
N THR A 139 12.94 7.28 -5.27
CA THR A 139 12.54 8.59 -5.79
C THR A 139 13.39 8.93 -7.00
N THR A 140 12.81 8.98 -8.21
CA THR A 140 13.56 9.28 -9.45
C THR A 140 12.65 9.68 -10.62
N GLY A 141 13.20 10.44 -11.56
CA GLY A 141 12.62 10.71 -12.88
C GLY A 141 13.18 9.84 -14.00
N ASN A 142 14.09 8.92 -13.70
CA ASN A 142 14.75 8.07 -14.68
C ASN A 142 14.04 6.71 -14.82
N ALA A 143 13.40 6.49 -15.97
CA ALA A 143 12.62 5.28 -16.25
C ALA A 143 13.45 3.98 -16.21
N ASP A 144 14.75 4.03 -16.55
CA ASP A 144 15.61 2.85 -16.50
C ASP A 144 15.97 2.47 -15.06
N LEU A 145 16.15 3.46 -14.17
CA LEU A 145 16.35 3.22 -12.75
C LEU A 145 15.06 2.71 -12.08
N VAL A 146 13.89 3.22 -12.48
CA VAL A 146 12.58 2.68 -12.05
C VAL A 146 12.47 1.20 -12.43
N ARG A 147 12.73 0.86 -13.69
CA ARG A 147 12.67 -0.53 -14.17
C ARG A 147 13.66 -1.42 -13.42
N ALA A 148 14.89 -0.95 -13.21
CA ALA A 148 15.91 -1.69 -12.47
C ALA A 148 15.51 -1.93 -11.01
N ALA A 149 14.94 -0.93 -10.33
CA ALA A 149 14.46 -1.06 -8.96
C ALA A 149 13.37 -2.15 -8.84
N LEU A 150 12.37 -2.12 -9.72
CA LEU A 150 11.26 -3.09 -9.71
C LEU A 150 11.72 -4.53 -10.03
N LEU A 151 12.77 -4.69 -10.85
CA LEU A 151 13.36 -6.00 -11.13
C LEU A 151 14.12 -6.57 -9.93
N LEU A 152 14.78 -5.71 -9.13
CA LEU A 152 15.54 -6.13 -7.96
C LEU A 152 14.67 -6.31 -6.71
N LYS A 153 13.67 -5.44 -6.56
CA LYS A 153 12.74 -5.40 -5.43
C LYS A 153 11.32 -5.25 -5.99
N PRO A 154 10.57 -6.35 -6.17
CA PRO A 154 9.22 -6.33 -6.77
C PRO A 154 8.22 -5.41 -6.07
N TYR A 155 8.48 -5.07 -4.81
CA TYR A 155 7.65 -4.21 -3.96
C TYR A 155 8.21 -2.80 -3.76
N ALA A 156 9.28 -2.42 -4.46
CA ALA A 156 9.77 -1.04 -4.44
C ALA A 156 8.66 -0.07 -4.84
N VAL A 157 8.48 0.97 -4.03
CA VAL A 157 7.50 2.03 -4.25
C VAL A 157 8.19 3.20 -4.92
N ILE A 158 7.62 3.66 -6.04
CA ILE A 158 8.26 4.66 -6.88
C ILE A 158 7.68 6.04 -6.60
N GLU A 159 8.50 6.98 -6.16
CA GLU A 159 8.11 8.38 -6.04
C GLU A 159 8.62 9.15 -7.26
N PRO A 160 7.74 9.61 -8.16
CA PRO A 160 8.17 10.34 -9.34
C PRO A 160 8.90 11.63 -8.97
N SER A 161 10.00 11.91 -9.65
CA SER A 161 10.79 13.13 -9.47
C SER A 161 11.24 13.69 -10.82
N THR A 162 11.73 14.93 -10.83
CA THR A 162 12.41 15.51 -11.99
C THR A 162 13.90 15.18 -12.03
N ASP A 163 14.50 14.78 -10.89
CA ASP A 163 15.92 14.38 -10.82
C ASP A 163 16.14 13.02 -11.52
N GLN A 164 17.15 12.95 -12.38
CA GLN A 164 17.51 11.74 -13.12
C GLN A 164 18.33 10.74 -12.29
N ARG A 165 18.79 11.15 -11.11
CA ARG A 165 19.36 10.25 -10.10
C ARG A 165 18.22 9.64 -9.27
N ALA A 166 18.51 8.52 -8.62
CA ALA A 166 17.59 7.86 -7.71
C ALA A 166 18.03 8.08 -6.26
N ILE A 167 17.08 8.48 -5.42
CA ILE A 167 17.22 8.39 -3.96
C ILE A 167 16.54 7.10 -3.53
N VAL A 168 17.28 6.24 -2.83
CA VAL A 168 16.76 4.97 -2.31
C VAL A 168 16.59 5.10 -0.80
N CYS A 169 15.37 4.88 -0.31
CA CYS A 169 15.10 4.79 1.12
C CYS A 169 14.72 3.35 1.49
N LEU A 170 15.38 2.83 2.53
CA LEU A 170 15.13 1.52 3.14
C LEU A 170 14.56 1.77 4.54
N GLY A 171 13.25 1.57 4.70
CA GLY A 171 12.52 2.02 5.88
C GLY A 171 12.64 3.54 6.04
N THR A 172 13.27 3.97 7.14
CA THR A 172 13.49 5.39 7.45
C THR A 172 14.85 5.94 6.99
N LEU A 173 15.74 5.08 6.48
CA LEU A 173 17.08 5.48 6.06
C LEU A 173 17.12 5.75 4.56
N CYS A 174 17.47 6.97 4.16
CA CYS A 174 17.70 7.32 2.76
C CYS A 174 19.19 7.38 2.44
N LEU A 175 19.58 6.75 1.34
CA LEU A 175 20.94 6.69 0.84
C LEU A 175 21.26 7.89 -0.06
N ALA A 176 22.55 8.12 -0.30
CA ALA A 176 23.00 9.14 -1.24
C ALA A 176 22.45 8.89 -2.66
N PRO A 177 22.15 9.94 -3.44
CA PRO A 177 21.63 9.78 -4.79
C PRO A 177 22.56 8.96 -5.69
N VAL A 178 22.00 7.99 -6.41
CA VAL A 178 22.71 7.13 -7.37
C VAL A 178 22.31 7.48 -8.80
N GLY A 179 23.29 7.57 -9.71
CA GLY A 179 23.04 7.98 -11.10
C GLY A 179 22.94 6.83 -12.10
N ASP A 180 23.30 5.61 -11.69
CA ASP A 180 23.42 4.46 -12.56
C ASP A 180 22.87 3.18 -11.92
N ARG A 181 22.73 2.14 -12.76
CA ARG A 181 22.16 0.85 -12.37
C ARG A 181 23.02 0.08 -11.37
N GLU A 182 24.34 0.24 -11.43
CA GLU A 182 25.25 -0.48 -10.54
C GLU A 182 25.15 0.09 -9.12
N GLY A 183 25.17 1.42 -8.99
CA GLY A 183 24.94 2.12 -7.73
C GLY A 183 23.58 1.80 -7.13
N LEU A 184 22.52 1.76 -7.96
CA LEU A 184 21.19 1.35 -7.52
C LEU A 184 21.16 -0.10 -7.02
N THR A 185 21.83 -1.01 -7.73
CA THR A 185 21.91 -2.42 -7.31
C THR A 185 22.56 -2.52 -5.94
N ARG A 186 23.72 -1.87 -5.78
CA ARG A 186 24.44 -1.80 -4.50
C ARG A 186 23.55 -1.29 -3.37
N ALA A 187 22.86 -0.17 -3.60
CA ALA A 187 21.96 0.45 -2.63
C ALA A 187 20.79 -0.45 -2.20
N LEU A 188 20.28 -1.32 -3.09
CA LEU A 188 19.13 -2.20 -2.82
C LEU A 188 19.51 -3.58 -2.27
N THR A 189 20.76 -4.02 -2.48
CA THR A 189 21.24 -5.35 -2.04
C THR A 189 22.11 -5.29 -0.81
N GLU A 190 22.95 -4.25 -0.70
CA GLU A 190 23.82 -4.05 0.45
C GLU A 190 23.07 -3.20 1.46
N GLN A 191 22.35 -3.84 2.39
CA GLN A 191 21.84 -3.13 3.55
C GLN A 191 23.05 -2.45 4.23
N PRO A 192 23.07 -1.12 4.40
CA PRO A 192 24.15 -0.47 5.11
C PRO A 192 24.17 -1.06 6.52
N VAL A 193 25.29 -1.67 6.90
CA VAL A 193 25.50 -2.09 8.28
C VAL A 193 25.43 -0.82 9.12
N LEU A 194 24.33 -0.65 9.86
CA LEU A 194 24.24 0.35 10.91
C LEU A 194 25.30 -0.01 11.94
N ARG A 195 26.51 0.53 11.79
CA ARG A 195 27.47 0.55 12.90
C ARG A 195 26.85 1.50 13.91
N THR A 196 26.40 0.96 15.04
CA THR A 196 26.19 1.72 16.25
C THR A 196 27.48 2.49 16.51
N ILE A 197 27.44 3.80 16.30
CA ILE A 197 28.49 4.69 16.75
C ILE A 197 28.21 4.84 18.24
N ASP A 198 28.91 4.06 19.05
CA ASP A 198 28.98 4.32 20.49
C ASP A 198 29.67 5.68 20.65
N LEU A 199 28.85 6.72 20.88
CA LEU A 199 29.36 8.02 21.29
C LEU A 199 29.85 7.90 22.76
N PRO A 200 31.05 8.43 23.08
CA PRO A 200 31.64 8.34 24.42
C PRO A 200 30.85 9.10 25.49
#